data_AF-Q66BA6-F1
#
_entry.id   AF-Q66BA6-F1
#
_cell.length_a   1.000
_cell.length_b   1.000
_cell.length_c   1.000
_cell.angle_alpha   90.00
_cell.angle_beta   90.00
_cell.angle_gamma   90.00
#
_symmetry.space_group_name_H-M   'P 1'
#
loop_
_entity.id
_entity.type
_entity.pdbx_description
1 polymer ?
#
loop_
_entity_poly.entity_id
_entity_poly.type
_entity_poly.pdbx_seq_one_letter_code
_entity_poly.pdbx_strand_id
1 'polypeptide(L)'
;MTEQKNNTAHITISYLRAFISSSPAIALSMLTRERALTDLAQLEGMLNSQSASISALKEQVKIASGAAMKASGYLDSIIAAIETTTHGKNCAANYADETAFNVISAIHKTESAYREALRTAEAFQKTRLKVEPTSDLFDAHSYAYFTHYAPSPGIYGLTSRRSGKATYAQYMTISSEIIDEAIRASKIHPKWPTDVVHAVSILTEESGELMKAAIEYHYNNGDIEAVREEAIQTGAMALRVLMNIDKYNRPSDEK
;
A
#
# COMPACT_ATOMS: atom_id res chain seq x y z
N MET A 1 40.45 -5.53 26.61
CA MET A 1 41.51 -4.52 26.41
C MET A 1 41.19 -3.16 27.07
N THR A 2 39.96 -2.65 27.03
CA THR A 2 39.58 -1.36 27.66
C THR A 2 39.47 -1.40 29.18
N GLU A 3 38.93 -2.47 29.74
CA GLU A 3 38.77 -2.65 31.20
C GLU A 3 40.13 -2.77 31.93
N GLN A 4 41.09 -3.44 31.28
CA GLN A 4 42.46 -3.56 31.77
C GLN A 4 43.20 -2.21 31.77
N LYS A 5 42.93 -1.32 30.79
CA LYS A 5 43.52 0.02 30.73
C LYS A 5 42.96 0.97 31.81
N ASN A 6 41.66 0.91 32.09
CA ASN A 6 41.06 1.70 33.17
C ASN A 6 41.58 1.30 34.55
N ASN A 7 41.77 0.00 34.78
CA ASN A 7 42.36 -0.50 36.02
C ASN A 7 43.80 0.04 36.23
N THR A 8 44.61 0.02 35.17
CA THR A 8 45.98 0.58 35.22
C THR A 8 46.01 2.09 35.52
N ALA A 9 45.08 2.86 34.97
CA ALA A 9 45.01 4.31 35.21
C ALA A 9 44.63 4.64 36.67
N HIS A 10 43.65 3.95 37.24
CA HIS A 10 43.28 4.10 38.65
C HIS A 10 44.42 3.71 39.60
N ILE A 11 45.11 2.60 39.32
CA ILE A 11 46.29 2.17 40.10
C ILE A 11 47.39 3.23 40.06
N THR A 12 47.64 3.82 38.88
CA THR A 12 48.68 4.86 38.71
C THR A 12 48.34 6.14 39.46
N ILE A 13 47.08 6.62 39.39
CA ILE A 13 46.63 7.82 40.13
C ILE A 13 46.74 7.58 41.65
N SER A 14 46.32 6.41 42.12
CA SER A 14 46.39 6.03 43.54
C SER A 14 47.84 5.98 44.04
N TYR A 15 48.74 5.39 43.25
CA TYR A 15 50.18 5.33 43.57
C TYR A 15 50.81 6.73 43.63
N LEU A 16 50.52 7.61 42.66
CA LEU A 16 51.03 8.99 42.64
C LEU A 16 50.51 9.80 43.83
N ARG A 17 49.24 9.65 44.20
CA ARG A 17 48.66 10.30 45.39
C ARG A 17 49.37 9.83 46.68
N ALA A 18 49.59 8.53 46.83
CA ALA A 18 50.29 7.96 47.99
C ALA A 18 51.75 8.45 48.05
N PHE A 19 52.44 8.49 46.91
CA PHE A 19 53.82 8.96 46.79
C PHE A 19 53.97 10.45 47.17
N ILE A 20 53.09 11.31 46.65
CA ILE A 20 53.08 12.75 46.95
C ILE A 20 52.78 13.00 48.43
N SER A 21 51.90 12.21 49.03
CA SER A 21 51.49 12.33 50.43
C SER A 21 52.58 11.85 51.41
N SER A 22 53.38 10.86 51.02
CA SER A 22 54.30 10.14 51.93
C SER A 22 55.77 10.56 51.82
N SER A 23 56.15 11.43 50.86
CA SER A 23 57.54 11.86 50.69
C SER A 23 57.90 13.11 51.53
N PRO A 24 58.72 12.99 52.59
CA PRO A 24 59.28 14.14 53.31
C PRO A 24 60.53 14.75 52.63
N ALA A 25 61.09 14.09 51.61
CA ALA A 25 62.44 14.39 51.09
C ALA A 25 62.48 15.24 49.81
N ILE A 26 61.36 15.49 49.14
CA ILE A 26 61.31 16.35 47.96
C ILE A 26 60.93 17.75 48.44
N ALA A 27 61.82 18.73 48.25
CA ALA A 27 61.62 20.14 48.57
C ALA A 27 60.56 20.81 47.67
N LEU A 28 59.40 20.18 47.53
CA LEU A 28 58.21 20.78 46.96
C LEU A 28 57.64 21.74 48.01
N SER A 29 57.43 22.99 47.61
CA SER A 29 56.70 23.93 48.44
C SER A 29 55.32 23.35 48.77
N MET A 30 54.82 23.62 49.98
CA MET A 30 53.48 23.19 50.42
C MET A 30 52.40 23.50 49.37
N LEU A 31 52.50 24.69 48.75
CA LEU A 31 51.62 25.15 47.69
C LEU A 31 51.66 24.25 46.43
N THR A 32 52.83 23.79 46.02
CA THR A 32 52.98 22.91 44.85
C THR A 32 52.41 21.52 45.11
N ARG A 33 52.56 21.01 46.34
CA ARG A 33 51.96 19.73 46.76
C ARG A 33 50.43 19.80 46.72
N GLU A 34 49.84 20.86 47.27
CA GLU A 34 48.40 21.04 47.31
C GLU A 34 47.80 21.17 45.90
N ARG A 35 48.46 21.90 45.00
CA ARG A 35 48.08 21.97 43.58
C ARG A 35 48.13 20.58 42.93
N ALA A 36 49.21 19.83 43.10
CA ALA A 36 49.34 18.50 42.50
C ALA A 36 48.26 17.50 43.00
N LEU A 37 47.88 17.57 44.28
CA LEU A 37 46.80 16.76 44.83
C LEU A 37 45.43 17.15 44.26
N THR A 38 45.21 18.45 44.06
CA THR A 38 43.99 18.99 43.43
C THR A 38 43.89 18.52 41.97
N ASP A 39 44.97 18.63 41.21
CA ASP A 39 45.03 18.17 39.82
C ASP A 39 44.77 16.65 39.72
N LEU A 40 45.32 15.85 40.63
CA LEU A 40 45.03 14.40 40.69
C LEU A 40 43.57 14.10 41.01
N ALA A 41 42.94 14.86 41.91
CA ALA A 41 41.51 14.71 42.20
C ALA A 41 40.64 15.07 40.99
N GLN A 42 41.01 16.11 40.25
CA GLN A 42 40.33 16.49 39.02
C GLN A 42 40.47 15.39 37.94
N LEU A 43 41.68 14.86 37.74
CA LEU A 43 41.92 13.76 36.79
C LEU A 43 41.14 12.50 37.14
N GLU A 44 41.06 12.16 38.43
CA GLU A 44 40.25 11.02 38.90
C GLU A 44 38.75 11.25 38.62
N GLY A 45 38.24 12.46 38.86
CA GLY A 45 36.87 12.83 38.51
C GLY A 45 36.58 12.71 37.02
N MET A 46 37.49 13.19 36.16
CA MET A 46 37.38 13.06 34.71
C MET A 46 37.41 11.59 34.25
N LEU A 47 38.30 10.77 34.81
CA LEU A 47 38.41 9.35 34.48
C LEU A 47 37.14 8.57 34.86
N ASN A 48 36.56 8.87 36.03
CA ASN A 48 35.30 8.29 36.47
C ASN A 48 34.14 8.67 35.54
N SER A 49 34.05 9.96 35.16
CA SER A 49 33.04 10.45 34.23
C SER A 49 33.15 9.78 32.85
N GLN A 50 34.37 9.66 32.32
CA GLN A 50 34.60 9.00 31.03
C GLN A 50 34.26 7.51 31.08
N SER A 51 34.60 6.83 32.18
CA SER A 51 34.25 5.42 32.37
C SER A 51 32.73 5.20 32.39
N ALA A 52 31.98 6.09 33.03
CA ALA A 52 30.52 6.05 33.04
C ALA A 52 29.94 6.22 31.62
N SER A 53 30.43 7.21 30.86
CA SER A 53 29.99 7.44 29.47
C SER A 53 30.30 6.28 28.54
N ILE A 54 31.47 5.65 28.67
CA ILE A 54 31.85 4.47 27.88
C ILE A 54 30.91 3.29 28.19
N SER A 55 30.57 3.07 29.46
CA SER A 55 29.64 2.01 29.86
C SER A 55 28.24 2.25 29.29
N ALA A 56 27.74 3.50 29.35
CA ALA A 56 26.46 3.86 28.76
C ALA A 56 26.43 3.66 27.24
N LEU A 57 27.50 4.06 26.52
CA LEU A 57 27.63 3.85 25.08
C LEU A 57 27.65 2.36 24.71
N LYS A 58 28.35 1.53 25.48
CA LYS A 58 28.37 0.08 25.26
C LYS A 58 26.97 -0.53 25.35
N GLU A 59 26.16 -0.10 26.31
CA GLU A 59 24.79 -0.60 26.45
C GLU A 59 23.91 -0.13 25.29
N GLN A 60 24.04 1.14 24.86
CA GLN A 60 23.34 1.63 23.67
C GLN A 60 23.71 0.85 22.40
N VAL A 61 25.00 0.56 22.21
CA VAL A 61 25.47 -0.24 21.06
C VAL A 61 24.89 -1.66 21.11
N LYS A 62 24.79 -2.28 22.29
CA LYS A 62 24.17 -3.60 22.47
C LYS A 62 22.68 -3.60 22.13
N ILE A 63 21.95 -2.56 22.54
CA ILE A 63 20.53 -2.40 22.20
C ILE A 63 20.38 -2.22 20.68
N ALA A 64 21.19 -1.33 20.08
CA ALA A 64 21.14 -1.06 18.64
C ALA A 64 21.49 -2.31 17.81
N SER A 65 22.50 -3.08 18.21
CA SER A 65 22.86 -4.32 17.51
C SER A 65 21.77 -5.39 17.64
N GLY A 66 21.15 -5.52 18.81
CA GLY A 66 20.00 -6.40 18.99
C GLY A 66 18.79 -6.01 18.12
N ALA A 67 18.51 -4.71 17.99
CA ALA A 67 17.47 -4.20 17.10
C ALA A 67 17.80 -4.47 15.62
N ALA A 68 19.05 -4.26 15.21
CA ALA A 68 19.50 -4.56 13.85
C ALA A 68 19.38 -6.04 13.49
N MET A 69 19.75 -6.95 14.40
CA MET A 69 19.58 -8.40 14.18
C MET A 69 18.11 -8.78 14.00
N LYS A 70 17.20 -8.19 14.79
CA LYS A 70 15.75 -8.43 14.63
C LYS A 70 15.25 -7.92 13.28
N ALA A 71 15.66 -6.72 12.87
CA ALA A 71 15.28 -6.16 11.58
C ALA A 71 15.76 -7.04 10.41
N SER A 72 16.99 -7.57 10.49
CA SER A 72 17.51 -8.53 9.51
C SER A 72 16.64 -9.78 9.44
N GLY A 73 16.30 -10.40 10.57
CA GLY A 73 15.46 -11.60 10.58
C GLY A 73 14.04 -11.36 10.02
N TYR A 74 13.48 -10.17 10.21
CA TYR A 74 12.21 -9.79 9.56
C TYR A 74 12.37 -9.66 8.04
N LEU A 75 13.45 -9.04 7.57
CA LEU A 75 13.74 -8.94 6.14
C LEU A 75 13.93 -10.31 5.50
N ASP A 76 14.67 -11.21 6.15
CA ASP A 76 14.86 -12.59 5.69
C ASP A 76 13.51 -13.33 5.59
N SER A 77 12.61 -13.12 6.56
CA SER A 77 11.28 -13.72 6.55
C SER A 77 10.40 -13.19 5.41
N ILE A 78 10.49 -11.89 5.11
CA ILE A 78 9.77 -11.26 3.99
C ILE A 78 10.32 -11.78 2.66
N ILE A 79 11.64 -11.86 2.51
CA ILE A 79 12.27 -12.41 1.30
C ILE A 79 11.83 -13.86 1.09
N ALA A 80 11.87 -14.69 2.13
CA ALA A 80 11.41 -16.07 2.06
C ALA A 80 9.94 -16.16 1.63
N ALA A 81 9.06 -15.33 2.20
CA ALA A 81 7.65 -15.27 1.82
C ALA A 81 7.46 -14.88 0.33
N ILE A 82 8.23 -13.90 -0.16
CA ILE A 82 8.22 -13.50 -1.57
C ILE A 82 8.68 -14.66 -2.47
N GLU A 83 9.77 -15.34 -2.11
CA GLU A 83 10.31 -16.49 -2.86
C GLU A 83 9.35 -17.67 -2.95
N THR A 84 8.43 -17.82 -1.98
CA THR A 84 7.39 -18.87 -2.06
C THR A 84 6.35 -18.62 -3.17
N THR A 85 6.26 -17.39 -3.68
CA THR A 85 5.34 -17.08 -4.78
C THR A 85 5.99 -17.38 -6.14
N THR A 86 5.21 -17.83 -7.12
CA THR A 86 5.71 -18.11 -8.49
C THR A 86 6.39 -16.90 -9.12
N HIS A 87 5.87 -15.70 -8.87
CA HIS A 87 6.46 -14.44 -9.36
C HIS A 87 7.75 -14.10 -8.61
N GLY A 88 7.76 -14.16 -7.28
CA GLY A 88 8.93 -13.82 -6.47
C GLY A 88 10.11 -14.79 -6.66
N LYS A 89 9.84 -16.07 -6.93
CA LYS A 89 10.86 -17.08 -7.27
C LYS A 89 11.65 -16.73 -8.54
N ASN A 90 10.99 -16.14 -9.54
CA ASN A 90 11.65 -15.68 -10.77
C ASN A 90 12.44 -14.38 -10.57
N CYS A 91 12.01 -13.51 -9.64
CA CYS A 91 12.77 -12.32 -9.25
C CYS A 91 14.05 -12.66 -8.47
N ALA A 92 14.04 -13.74 -7.69
CA ALA A 92 15.17 -14.21 -6.89
C ALA A 92 16.22 -15.02 -7.69
N ALA A 93 16.01 -15.32 -8.97
CA ALA A 93 16.98 -16.09 -9.76
C ALA A 93 18.13 -15.24 -10.35
N ASN A 94 18.00 -13.91 -10.37
CA ASN A 94 18.94 -12.97 -11.00
C ASN A 94 19.61 -12.05 -9.96
N TYR A 95 20.27 -12.63 -8.94
CA TYR A 95 20.89 -11.87 -7.84
C TYR A 95 22.20 -11.16 -8.25
N ALA A 96 22.11 -9.87 -8.54
CA ALA A 96 23.23 -8.92 -8.45
C ALA A 96 22.68 -7.52 -8.16
N ASP A 97 22.66 -7.10 -6.87
CA ASP A 97 22.50 -5.75 -6.28
C ASP A 97 21.34 -4.80 -6.72
N GLU A 98 20.81 -4.96 -7.94
CA GLU A 98 19.80 -4.10 -8.58
C GLU A 98 18.37 -4.39 -8.06
N THR A 99 18.16 -5.55 -7.41
CA THR A 99 16.84 -6.10 -7.10
C THR A 99 16.12 -5.35 -5.99
N ALA A 100 16.81 -4.94 -4.91
CA ALA A 100 16.16 -4.19 -3.83
C ALA A 100 15.66 -2.83 -4.34
N PHE A 101 16.46 -2.15 -5.17
CA PHE A 101 16.07 -0.90 -5.79
C PHE A 101 14.92 -1.08 -6.78
N ASN A 102 14.95 -2.15 -7.59
CA ASN A 102 13.88 -2.47 -8.54
C ASN A 102 12.57 -2.84 -7.83
N VAL A 103 12.63 -3.59 -6.72
CA VAL A 103 11.45 -3.93 -5.91
C VAL A 103 10.87 -2.67 -5.24
N ILE A 104 11.71 -1.83 -4.62
CA ILE A 104 11.27 -0.55 -4.04
C ILE A 104 10.65 0.35 -5.10
N SER A 105 11.27 0.44 -6.28
CA SER A 105 10.78 1.22 -7.41
C SER A 105 9.42 0.70 -7.92
N ALA A 106 9.26 -0.62 -8.03
CA ALA A 106 7.99 -1.24 -8.40
C ALA A 106 6.88 -0.95 -7.38
N ILE A 107 7.18 -1.06 -6.07
CA ILE A 107 6.25 -0.75 -4.99
C ILE A 107 5.84 0.73 -5.02
N HIS A 108 6.79 1.65 -5.22
CA HIS A 108 6.49 3.07 -5.34
C HIS A 108 5.61 3.38 -6.55
N LYS A 109 5.83 2.69 -7.68
CA LYS A 109 5.03 2.85 -8.90
C LYS A 109 3.59 2.37 -8.69
N THR A 110 3.39 1.20 -8.06
CA THR A 110 2.04 0.67 -7.78
C THR A 110 1.28 1.53 -6.77
N GLU A 111 1.95 2.00 -5.71
CA GLU A 111 1.37 2.91 -4.71
C GLU A 111 0.93 4.25 -5.33
N SER A 112 1.75 4.82 -6.22
CA SER A 112 1.41 6.06 -6.93
C SER A 112 0.17 5.90 -7.81
N ALA A 113 0.09 4.80 -8.58
CA ALA A 113 -1.06 4.50 -9.42
C ALA A 113 -2.34 4.31 -8.59
N TYR A 114 -2.23 3.61 -7.46
CA TYR A 114 -3.35 3.43 -6.52
C TYR A 114 -3.86 4.77 -5.97
N ARG A 115 -2.97 5.67 -5.54
CA ARG A 115 -3.35 7.00 -5.03
C ARG A 115 -4.00 7.89 -6.10
N GLU A 116 -3.62 7.75 -7.36
CA GLU A 116 -4.26 8.45 -8.47
C GLU A 116 -5.66 7.91 -8.76
N ALA A 117 -5.81 6.59 -8.78
CA ALA A 117 -7.12 5.94 -8.92
C ALA A 117 -8.07 6.35 -7.78
N LEU A 118 -7.58 6.38 -6.54
CA LEU A 118 -8.37 6.81 -5.38
C LEU A 118 -8.81 8.27 -5.49
N ARG A 119 -7.90 9.19 -5.84
CA ARG A 119 -8.25 10.62 -6.06
C ARG A 119 -9.28 10.79 -7.17
N THR A 120 -9.18 9.98 -8.23
CA THR A 120 -10.14 9.99 -9.34
C THR A 120 -11.52 9.51 -8.85
N ALA A 121 -11.58 8.41 -8.11
CA ALA A 121 -12.82 7.91 -7.52
C ALA A 121 -13.45 8.91 -6.54
N GLU A 122 -12.66 9.55 -5.68
CA GLU A 122 -13.12 10.61 -4.77
C GLU A 122 -13.66 11.83 -5.53
N ALA A 123 -13.01 12.22 -6.63
CA ALA A 123 -13.48 13.32 -7.47
C ALA A 123 -14.85 12.99 -8.09
N PHE A 124 -15.05 11.76 -8.59
CA PHE A 124 -16.34 11.27 -9.09
C PHE A 124 -17.43 11.24 -8.02
N GLN A 125 -17.08 10.89 -6.77
CA GLN A 125 -18.05 10.92 -5.67
C GLN A 125 -18.42 12.36 -5.26
N LYS A 126 -17.46 13.29 -5.27
CA LYS A 126 -17.71 14.70 -4.93
C LYS A 126 -18.52 15.44 -6.00
N THR A 127 -18.45 15.01 -7.25
CA THR A 127 -19.27 15.56 -8.36
C THR A 127 -20.69 15.02 -8.40
N ARG A 128 -21.19 14.36 -7.32
CA ARG A 128 -22.59 13.93 -7.19
C ARG A 128 -23.56 14.96 -7.77
N LEU A 129 -24.28 14.48 -8.79
CA LEU A 129 -25.12 15.22 -9.72
C LEU A 129 -25.99 16.29 -9.02
N LYS A 130 -25.65 17.57 -9.20
CA LYS A 130 -26.66 18.62 -9.38
C LYS A 130 -27.15 18.56 -10.82
N VAL A 131 -27.74 17.44 -11.23
CA VAL A 131 -28.43 17.39 -12.52
C VAL A 131 -29.88 17.72 -12.21
N GLU A 132 -30.28 18.93 -12.57
CA GLU A 132 -31.69 19.22 -12.73
C GLU A 132 -32.25 18.22 -13.75
N PRO A 133 -33.44 17.67 -13.51
CA PRO A 133 -34.04 16.71 -14.42
C PRO A 133 -34.37 17.44 -15.73
N THR A 134 -33.49 17.33 -16.72
CA THR A 134 -33.84 17.67 -18.10
C THR A 134 -34.83 16.62 -18.57
N SER A 135 -36.11 17.01 -18.64
CA SER A 135 -37.25 16.20 -19.09
C SER A 135 -37.08 15.61 -20.49
N ASP A 136 -36.13 16.11 -21.28
CA ASP A 136 -36.09 15.86 -22.72
C ASP A 136 -35.35 14.58 -23.12
N LEU A 137 -34.61 13.94 -22.21
CA LEU A 137 -33.82 12.74 -22.54
C LEU A 137 -34.64 11.45 -22.62
N PHE A 138 -35.72 11.33 -21.84
CA PHE A 138 -36.53 10.10 -21.77
C PHE A 138 -37.69 10.07 -22.78
N ASP A 139 -38.23 11.21 -23.21
CA ASP A 139 -39.38 11.24 -24.12
C ASP A 139 -39.05 10.78 -25.55
N ALA A 140 -37.78 10.88 -25.98
CA ALA A 140 -37.33 10.34 -27.26
C ALA A 140 -37.12 8.80 -27.24
N HIS A 141 -36.99 8.18 -26.07
CA HIS A 141 -36.71 6.75 -25.92
C HIS A 141 -37.92 5.85 -26.22
N SER A 142 -39.15 6.37 -26.12
CA SER A 142 -40.37 5.57 -26.27
C SER A 142 -40.64 5.08 -27.70
N TYR A 143 -40.11 5.73 -28.74
CA TYR A 143 -40.53 5.45 -30.13
C TYR A 143 -39.58 4.54 -30.93
N ALA A 144 -38.33 4.36 -30.49
CA ALA A 144 -37.32 3.61 -31.26
C ALA A 144 -37.12 2.15 -30.81
N TYR A 145 -37.55 1.77 -29.60
CA TYR A 145 -37.30 0.44 -29.04
C TYR A 145 -38.25 -0.67 -29.52
N PHE A 146 -39.26 -0.35 -30.33
CA PHE A 146 -40.28 -1.32 -30.73
C PHE A 146 -40.05 -2.05 -32.06
N THR A 147 -38.99 -1.76 -32.81
CA THR A 147 -38.89 -2.27 -34.20
C THR A 147 -37.76 -3.24 -34.54
N HIS A 148 -36.79 -3.55 -33.68
CA HIS A 148 -35.68 -4.47 -34.05
C HIS A 148 -35.49 -5.64 -33.08
N TYR A 149 -36.47 -6.54 -33.05
CA TYR A 149 -36.25 -7.94 -32.66
C TYR A 149 -35.86 -8.75 -33.89
N ALA A 150 -34.56 -8.81 -34.19
CA ALA A 150 -34.00 -9.85 -35.04
C ALA A 150 -32.66 -10.33 -34.44
N PRO A 151 -32.49 -11.63 -34.17
CA PRO A 151 -31.23 -12.15 -33.68
C PRO A 151 -30.28 -12.25 -34.87
N SER A 152 -29.14 -11.57 -34.83
CA SER A 152 -28.05 -11.82 -35.80
C SER A 152 -26.69 -11.84 -35.12
N PRO A 153 -25.78 -12.74 -35.52
CA PRO A 153 -24.54 -13.02 -34.82
C PRO A 153 -23.41 -12.09 -35.29
N GLY A 154 -22.60 -11.61 -34.34
CA GLY A 154 -21.20 -11.22 -34.50
C GLY A 154 -20.86 -10.26 -35.63
N ILE A 155 -20.82 -8.96 -35.33
CA ILE A 155 -19.99 -8.00 -36.08
C ILE A 155 -19.39 -6.99 -35.08
N TYR A 156 -18.21 -7.30 -34.55
CA TYR A 156 -17.36 -6.33 -33.84
C TYR A 156 -16.69 -5.42 -34.88
N GLY A 157 -17.45 -4.44 -35.35
CA GLY A 157 -16.99 -3.41 -36.28
C GLY A 157 -16.24 -2.30 -35.54
N LEU A 158 -14.92 -2.40 -35.52
CA LEU A 158 -13.98 -1.32 -35.21
C LEU A 158 -14.39 -0.01 -35.91
N THR A 159 -14.86 0.98 -35.15
CA THR A 159 -14.98 2.36 -35.64
C THR A 159 -14.00 3.26 -34.92
N SER A 160 -13.32 4.07 -35.72
CA SER A 160 -12.05 4.71 -35.45
C SER A 160 -12.09 5.74 -34.31
N ARG A 161 -11.06 5.66 -33.46
CA ARG A 161 -10.80 6.51 -32.29
C ARG A 161 -10.52 7.96 -32.72
N ARG A 162 -11.44 8.88 -32.47
CA ARG A 162 -11.19 10.33 -32.48
C ARG A 162 -11.26 10.85 -31.05
N SER A 163 -10.13 11.31 -30.52
CA SER A 163 -10.05 11.91 -29.19
C SER A 163 -10.82 13.23 -29.15
N GLY A 164 -11.79 13.37 -28.25
CA GLY A 164 -12.24 14.69 -27.82
C GLY A 164 -13.68 14.82 -27.32
N LYS A 165 -14.64 14.05 -27.84
CA LYS A 165 -16.03 14.07 -27.35
C LYS A 165 -16.68 12.72 -27.62
N ALA A 166 -17.18 12.07 -26.57
CA ALA A 166 -18.04 10.92 -26.76
C ALA A 166 -19.30 11.39 -27.49
N THR A 167 -19.61 10.80 -28.65
CA THR A 167 -20.80 11.19 -29.41
C THR A 167 -22.03 10.58 -28.75
N TYR A 168 -23.20 11.23 -28.87
CA TYR A 168 -24.47 10.66 -28.40
C TYR A 168 -24.68 9.21 -28.90
N ALA A 169 -24.25 8.94 -30.15
CA ALA A 169 -24.28 7.61 -30.74
C ALA A 169 -23.47 6.56 -29.94
N GLN A 170 -22.31 6.92 -29.38
CA GLN A 170 -21.51 5.99 -28.58
C GLN A 170 -22.21 5.60 -27.28
N TYR A 171 -22.84 6.56 -26.60
CA TYR A 171 -23.64 6.26 -25.41
C TYR A 171 -24.84 5.38 -25.74
N MET A 172 -25.51 5.61 -26.88
CA MET A 172 -26.61 4.77 -27.33
C MET A 172 -26.16 3.34 -27.58
N THR A 173 -25.03 3.14 -28.26
CA THR A 173 -24.48 1.79 -28.51
C THR A 173 -24.13 1.08 -27.20
N ILE A 174 -23.37 1.74 -26.31
CA ILE A 174 -22.96 1.16 -25.03
C ILE A 174 -24.18 0.85 -24.14
N SER A 175 -25.17 1.75 -24.10
CA SER A 175 -26.39 1.54 -23.32
C SER A 175 -27.21 0.37 -23.86
N SER A 176 -27.30 0.21 -25.19
CA SER A 176 -27.98 -0.92 -25.81
C SER A 176 -27.32 -2.24 -25.40
N GLU A 177 -26.00 -2.32 -25.43
CA GLU A 177 -25.28 -3.54 -25.05
C GLU A 177 -25.49 -3.91 -23.58
N ILE A 178 -25.47 -2.92 -22.68
CA ILE A 178 -25.77 -3.12 -21.26
C ILE A 178 -27.21 -3.63 -21.07
N ILE A 179 -28.17 -3.08 -21.81
CA ILE A 179 -29.57 -3.50 -21.75
C ILE A 179 -29.75 -4.91 -22.31
N ASP A 180 -29.14 -5.20 -23.45
CA ASP A 180 -29.19 -6.52 -24.09
C ASP A 180 -28.58 -7.60 -23.19
N GLU A 181 -27.47 -7.28 -22.53
CA GLU A 181 -26.85 -8.15 -21.55
C GLU A 181 -27.74 -8.35 -20.32
N ALA A 182 -28.37 -7.29 -19.79
CA ALA A 182 -29.32 -7.42 -18.68
C ALA A 182 -30.52 -8.30 -19.05
N ILE A 183 -31.02 -8.21 -20.30
CA ILE A 183 -32.08 -9.09 -20.83
C ILE A 183 -31.57 -10.53 -20.93
N ARG A 184 -30.37 -10.76 -21.48
CA ARG A 184 -29.76 -12.10 -21.59
C ARG A 184 -29.59 -12.73 -20.21
N ALA A 185 -28.98 -12.02 -19.27
CA ALA A 185 -28.76 -12.48 -17.89
C ALA A 185 -30.09 -12.76 -17.16
N SER A 186 -31.13 -11.96 -17.40
CA SER A 186 -32.47 -12.21 -16.84
C SER A 186 -33.15 -13.46 -17.41
N LYS A 187 -32.86 -13.83 -18.65
CA LYS A 187 -33.35 -15.09 -19.24
C LYS A 187 -32.62 -16.31 -18.67
N ILE A 188 -31.30 -16.21 -18.50
CA ILE A 188 -30.47 -17.31 -17.97
C ILE A 188 -30.70 -17.48 -16.45
N HIS A 189 -30.82 -16.37 -15.73
CA HIS A 189 -31.03 -16.33 -14.29
C HIS A 189 -32.36 -15.61 -13.97
N PRO A 190 -33.51 -16.29 -14.18
CA PRO A 190 -34.83 -15.68 -14.01
C PRO A 190 -35.18 -15.34 -12.55
N LYS A 191 -34.54 -16.03 -11.59
CA LYS A 191 -34.68 -15.71 -10.17
C LYS A 191 -33.65 -14.65 -9.81
N TRP A 192 -34.13 -13.52 -9.29
CA TRP A 192 -33.28 -12.46 -8.72
C TRP A 192 -33.46 -12.41 -7.20
N PRO A 193 -32.41 -12.11 -6.42
CA PRO A 193 -32.54 -12.00 -4.97
C PRO A 193 -33.56 -10.93 -4.56
N THR A 194 -34.26 -11.19 -3.46
CA THR A 194 -35.23 -10.26 -2.84
C THR A 194 -34.60 -9.45 -1.70
N ASP A 195 -33.35 -9.69 -1.36
CA ASP A 195 -32.60 -8.88 -0.42
C ASP A 195 -31.47 -8.15 -1.15
N VAL A 196 -31.23 -6.91 -0.73
CA VAL A 196 -30.27 -6.02 -1.40
C VAL A 196 -28.82 -6.51 -1.24
N VAL A 197 -28.49 -7.23 -0.17
CA VAL A 197 -27.12 -7.69 0.10
C VAL A 197 -26.71 -8.77 -0.90
N HIS A 198 -27.54 -9.79 -1.12
CA HIS A 198 -27.28 -10.82 -2.12
C HIS A 198 -27.38 -10.26 -3.55
N ALA A 199 -28.26 -9.30 -3.83
CA ALA A 199 -28.31 -8.65 -5.14
C ALA A 199 -27.02 -7.86 -5.44
N VAL A 200 -26.52 -7.10 -4.46
CA VAL A 200 -25.27 -6.34 -4.60
C VAL A 200 -24.04 -7.25 -4.59
N SER A 201 -24.07 -8.43 -3.95
CA SER A 201 -22.95 -9.37 -4.03
C SER A 201 -22.75 -9.90 -5.44
N ILE A 202 -23.83 -10.15 -6.19
CA ILE A 202 -23.75 -10.52 -7.62
C ILE A 202 -23.11 -9.39 -8.44
N LEU A 203 -23.56 -8.13 -8.25
CA LEU A 203 -22.91 -6.99 -8.89
C LEU A 203 -21.43 -6.87 -8.53
N THR A 204 -21.10 -7.15 -7.27
CA THR A 204 -19.71 -7.07 -6.77
C THR A 204 -18.84 -8.13 -7.41
N GLU A 205 -19.37 -9.34 -7.62
CA GLU A 205 -18.69 -10.43 -8.33
C GLU A 205 -18.28 -9.99 -9.75
N GLU A 206 -19.21 -9.46 -10.55
CA GLU A 206 -18.91 -8.96 -11.91
C GLU A 206 -17.89 -7.80 -11.88
N SER A 207 -18.02 -6.90 -10.91
CA SER A 207 -17.05 -5.81 -10.76
C SER A 207 -15.64 -6.31 -10.41
N GLY A 208 -15.55 -7.47 -9.74
CA GLY A 208 -14.30 -8.15 -9.43
C GLY A 208 -13.67 -8.78 -10.67
N GLU A 209 -14.46 -9.45 -11.51
CA GLU A 209 -14.00 -9.98 -12.80
C GLU A 209 -13.57 -8.84 -13.75
N LEU A 210 -14.28 -7.71 -13.78
CA LEU A 210 -13.85 -6.51 -14.48
C LEU A 210 -12.48 -6.00 -14.00
N MET A 211 -12.26 -5.93 -12.68
CA MET A 211 -10.97 -5.53 -12.13
C MET A 211 -9.86 -6.51 -12.53
N LYS A 212 -10.14 -7.81 -12.47
CA LYS A 212 -9.20 -8.86 -12.90
C LYS A 212 -8.86 -8.73 -14.39
N ALA A 213 -9.84 -8.56 -15.27
CA ALA A 213 -9.62 -8.33 -16.69
C ALA A 213 -8.76 -7.08 -16.94
N ALA A 214 -8.99 -5.99 -16.20
CA ALA A 214 -8.20 -4.78 -16.30
C ALA A 214 -6.74 -5.00 -15.85
N ILE A 215 -6.51 -5.76 -14.77
CA ILE A 215 -5.18 -6.15 -14.31
C ILE A 215 -4.47 -6.99 -15.37
N GLU A 216 -5.14 -8.01 -15.92
CA GLU A 216 -4.59 -8.86 -16.97
C GLU A 216 -4.22 -8.05 -18.21
N TYR A 217 -5.10 -7.13 -18.66
CA TYR A 217 -4.82 -6.22 -19.77
C TYR A 217 -3.58 -5.35 -19.52
N HIS A 218 -3.43 -4.82 -18.31
CA HIS A 218 -2.34 -3.89 -17.99
C HIS A 218 -0.99 -4.59 -17.77
N TYR A 219 -0.98 -5.77 -17.12
CA TYR A 219 0.25 -6.41 -16.66
C TYR A 219 0.63 -7.68 -17.44
N ASN A 220 -0.34 -8.39 -18.02
CA ASN A 220 -0.15 -9.74 -18.54
C ASN A 220 -0.51 -9.89 -20.03
N ASN A 221 -0.53 -8.78 -20.79
CA ASN A 221 -0.97 -8.76 -22.19
C ASN A 221 -2.38 -9.35 -22.41
N GLY A 222 -3.28 -9.16 -21.44
CA GLY A 222 -4.69 -9.52 -21.59
C GLY A 222 -5.38 -8.77 -22.73
N ASP A 223 -6.57 -9.22 -23.11
CA ASP A 223 -7.36 -8.61 -24.19
C ASP A 223 -8.19 -7.41 -23.69
N ILE A 224 -8.18 -6.30 -24.43
CA ILE A 224 -9.03 -5.15 -24.11
C ILE A 224 -10.52 -5.47 -24.28
N GLU A 225 -10.85 -6.41 -25.17
CA GLU A 225 -12.23 -6.84 -25.36
C GLU A 225 -12.76 -7.58 -24.13
N ALA A 226 -11.90 -8.29 -23.37
CA ALA A 226 -12.29 -8.89 -22.10
C ALA A 226 -12.68 -7.81 -21.08
N VAL A 227 -11.89 -6.73 -20.96
CA VAL A 227 -12.23 -5.58 -20.08
C VAL A 227 -13.58 -4.98 -20.46
N ARG A 228 -13.83 -4.86 -21.76
CA ARG A 228 -15.08 -4.32 -22.30
C ARG A 228 -16.27 -5.23 -22.00
N GLU A 229 -16.13 -6.54 -22.18
CA GLU A 229 -17.17 -7.53 -21.89
C GLU A 229 -17.57 -7.50 -20.42
N GLU A 230 -16.60 -7.57 -19.51
CA GLU A 230 -16.82 -7.51 -18.06
C GLU A 230 -17.45 -6.17 -17.63
N ALA A 231 -17.13 -5.07 -18.33
CA ALA A 231 -17.73 -3.77 -18.06
C ALA A 231 -19.22 -3.73 -18.45
N ILE A 232 -19.60 -4.37 -19.57
CA ILE A 232 -21.01 -4.52 -19.96
C ILE A 232 -21.75 -5.36 -18.90
N GLN A 233 -21.19 -6.50 -18.50
CA GLN A 233 -21.81 -7.41 -17.51
C GLN A 233 -22.00 -6.73 -16.15
N THR A 234 -20.98 -5.99 -15.70
CA THR A 234 -21.07 -5.16 -14.48
C THR A 234 -22.19 -4.11 -14.60
N GLY A 235 -22.26 -3.40 -15.73
CA GLY A 235 -23.33 -2.44 -15.99
C GLY A 235 -24.72 -3.09 -16.00
N ALA A 236 -24.84 -4.28 -16.58
CA ALA A 236 -26.08 -5.04 -16.64
C ALA A 236 -26.54 -5.47 -15.24
N MET A 237 -25.63 -5.91 -14.36
CA MET A 237 -25.98 -6.25 -12.98
C MET A 237 -26.41 -5.00 -12.20
N ALA A 238 -25.76 -3.86 -12.42
CA ALA A 238 -26.18 -2.60 -11.81
C ALA A 238 -27.60 -2.22 -12.25
N LEU A 239 -27.93 -2.39 -13.54
CA LEU A 239 -29.28 -2.17 -14.05
C LEU A 239 -30.30 -3.12 -13.40
N ARG A 240 -29.98 -4.41 -13.27
CA ARG A 240 -30.85 -5.39 -12.59
C ARG A 240 -31.06 -5.05 -11.11
N VAL A 241 -30.02 -4.53 -10.42
CA VAL A 241 -30.15 -4.04 -9.06
C VAL A 241 -31.16 -2.90 -9.00
N LEU A 242 -31.04 -1.90 -9.89
CA LEU A 242 -31.93 -0.75 -9.96
C LEU A 242 -33.37 -1.12 -10.31
N MET A 243 -33.58 -2.04 -11.26
CA MET A 243 -34.91 -2.51 -11.67
C MET A 243 -35.69 -3.22 -10.55
N ASN A 244 -34.99 -3.66 -9.49
CA ASN A 244 -35.59 -4.35 -8.34
C ASN A 244 -35.42 -3.56 -7.03
N ILE A 245 -35.01 -2.29 -7.10
CA ILE A 245 -34.70 -1.48 -5.91
C ILE A 245 -35.87 -1.39 -4.92
N ASP A 246 -37.10 -1.28 -5.44
CA ASP A 246 -38.33 -1.17 -4.63
C ASP A 246 -38.87 -2.54 -4.15
N LYS A 247 -38.27 -3.64 -4.59
CA LYS A 247 -38.68 -5.01 -4.24
C LYS A 247 -37.82 -5.63 -3.14
N TYR A 248 -36.77 -4.93 -2.71
CA TYR A 248 -35.89 -5.46 -1.67
C TYR A 248 -36.53 -5.35 -0.30
N ASN A 249 -36.63 -6.47 0.41
CA ASN A 249 -37.12 -6.49 1.77
C ASN A 249 -36.07 -5.89 2.71
N ARG A 250 -36.48 -4.97 3.58
CA ARG A 250 -35.63 -4.56 4.70
C ARG A 250 -35.94 -5.47 5.90
N PRO A 251 -34.93 -5.88 6.68
CA PRO A 251 -35.18 -6.66 7.91
C PRO A 251 -36.09 -5.96 8.93
N SER A 252 -36.31 -4.65 8.81
CA SER A 252 -37.27 -3.90 9.63
C SER A 252 -38.72 -4.05 9.21
N ASP A 253 -38.99 -4.50 7.98
CA ASP A 253 -40.32 -4.52 7.39
C ASP A 253 -41.06 -5.84 7.68
N GLU A 254 -40.36 -6.82 8.28
CA GLU A 254 -40.86 -8.13 8.68
C GLU A 254 -41.32 -8.19 10.16
N LYS A 255 -41.48 -7.02 10.82
CA LYS A 255 -42.01 -6.89 12.19
C LYS A 255 -43.49 -6.51 12.21
#